data_AF-A0AAD4HT97-F1
#
_entry.id   AF-A0AAD4HT97-F1
#
_cell.length_a   1.000
_cell.length_b   1.000
_cell.length_c   1.000
_cell.angle_alpha   90.00
_cell.angle_beta   90.00
_cell.angle_gamma   90.00
#
_symmetry.space_group_name_H-M   'P 1'
#
loop_
_entity.id
_entity.type
_entity.pdbx_description
1 polymer ?
#
loop_
_entity_poly.entity_id
_entity_poly.type
_entity_poly.pdbx_seq_one_letter_code
_entity_poly.pdbx_strand_id
1 'polypeptide(L)'
;MFWGNKSVSFNPEKDIPPLTDKVILVTGGNVGLGKQAVLEYARHHPRLIWLAARTVQKGNAVVDEIRKQVPNAPIQVLELDLASFASVKAAAATVLSTSPRLDILMLNAGIMATAPGLTTDGYELQFGTNHMGHALLTKLLLPLLLQTATLPSADVRVISLSSHGHTYAAKPGIAFDTLKTRAEPLGAIRRYSQSKLANILWARQLAARYPQLTAASVHPGVVSTQLVERATGTPAAFRALTRLAGRFVLTSAEQGVRNQLWASVATGVVSGEYYEPVGVGGLASADGKDEELAKRLWEWTEKELEGHVDLTIIEAFDQGATVDKYVTFYLVTGEEEVYFGQLFKPKKEISLEEYNAALKHIPDSEIYPEVPSDTTLTMAAIGLDDTAAFIKRPGLNCYESGILEETLIVEQISQTQHPNIIRYLGCRVRRGRITSILYICEPGFASLDKDKFVEALGSAVACLHSLGLAHNDINPHNIMVREDGTPVLIDFGSCQPFDGRLQSLGTPGWYEEIFFTSQAKHDAFAPKKLREWLEKPE
;
A
#
# COMPACT_ATOMS: atom_id res chain seq x y z
N MET A 1 -11.31 44.17 9.34
CA MET A 1 -10.27 44.51 10.35
C MET A 1 -9.20 43.43 10.27
N PHE A 2 -8.25 43.55 9.33
CA PHE A 2 -7.21 42.54 9.08
C PHE A 2 -6.00 42.86 9.96
N TRP A 3 -5.95 42.30 11.17
CA TRP A 3 -4.71 42.23 11.92
C TRP A 3 -3.89 41.08 11.35
N GLY A 4 -2.74 41.40 10.76
CA GLY A 4 -1.87 40.45 10.08
C GLY A 4 -1.42 39.32 11.00
N ASN A 5 -1.60 38.08 10.56
CA ASN A 5 -1.03 36.93 11.24
C ASN A 5 0.49 37.06 11.18
N LYS A 6 1.09 37.46 12.30
CA LYS A 6 2.55 37.53 12.45
C LYS A 6 3.10 36.11 12.49
N SER A 7 4.21 35.91 11.78
CA SER A 7 5.01 34.69 11.86
C SER A 7 5.34 34.37 13.32
N VAL A 8 5.22 33.09 13.70
CA VAL A 8 5.56 32.58 15.03
C VAL A 8 7.09 32.60 15.19
N SER A 9 7.57 33.12 16.32
CA SER A 9 8.99 33.00 16.66
C SER A 9 9.29 31.54 17.01
N PHE A 10 10.21 30.92 16.27
CA PHE A 10 10.66 29.55 16.52
C PHE A 10 12.18 29.45 16.29
N ASN A 11 12.90 29.04 17.33
CA ASN A 11 14.30 28.71 17.32
C ASN A 11 14.45 27.20 17.60
N PRO A 12 14.83 26.38 16.59
CA PRO A 12 14.98 24.94 16.76
C PRO A 12 15.81 24.53 17.98
N GLU A 13 16.92 25.22 18.25
CA GLU A 13 17.84 24.91 19.35
C GLU A 13 17.18 25.03 20.73
N LYS A 14 16.21 25.94 20.88
CA LYS A 14 15.57 26.25 22.17
C LYS A 14 14.16 25.68 22.29
N ASP A 15 13.43 25.65 21.18
CA ASP A 15 12.00 25.42 21.17
C ASP A 15 11.63 23.97 20.77
N ILE A 16 12.59 23.18 20.25
CA ILE A 16 12.41 21.73 20.16
C ILE A 16 12.63 21.15 21.57
N PRO A 17 11.62 20.49 22.17
CA PRO A 17 11.78 19.85 23.47
C PRO A 17 12.72 18.64 23.37
N PRO A 18 13.20 18.09 24.49
CA PRO A 18 13.89 16.80 24.48
C PRO A 18 13.06 15.74 23.75
N LEU A 19 13.67 15.05 22.79
CA LEU A 19 13.03 14.00 22.00
C LEU A 19 13.33 12.61 22.56
N THR A 20 13.70 12.52 23.84
CA THR A 20 14.04 11.27 24.52
C THR A 20 12.98 10.19 24.25
N ASP A 21 13.43 9.00 23.90
CA ASP A 21 12.61 7.85 23.50
C ASP A 21 11.82 7.99 22.20
N LYS A 22 11.76 9.17 21.57
CA LYS A 22 11.02 9.39 20.33
C LYS A 22 11.73 8.75 19.14
N VAL A 23 10.94 8.15 18.25
CA VAL A 23 11.40 7.64 16.95
C VAL A 23 10.85 8.53 15.84
N ILE A 24 11.72 8.92 14.92
CA ILE A 24 11.41 9.94 13.90
C ILE A 24 11.76 9.36 12.53
N LEU A 25 10.87 9.51 11.56
CA LEU A 25 11.15 9.17 10.16
C LEU A 25 11.09 10.41 9.29
N VAL A 26 12.15 10.69 8.54
CA VAL A 26 12.23 11.82 7.60
C VAL A 26 12.44 11.30 6.19
N THR A 27 11.43 11.46 5.33
CA THR A 27 11.57 11.13 3.91
C THR A 27 12.45 12.17 3.21
N GLY A 28 13.38 11.73 2.35
CA GLY A 28 14.32 12.63 1.68
C GLY A 28 15.28 13.32 2.65
N GLY A 29 15.66 12.63 3.73
CA GLY A 29 16.52 13.14 4.80
C GLY A 29 17.97 13.38 4.40
N ASN A 30 18.38 13.03 3.17
CA ASN A 30 19.77 13.16 2.71
C ASN A 30 20.09 14.49 2.01
N VAL A 31 19.12 15.37 1.76
CA VAL A 31 19.35 16.64 1.05
C VAL A 31 18.49 17.78 1.58
N GLY A 32 18.95 19.01 1.37
CA GLY A 32 18.18 20.23 1.61
C GLY A 32 17.52 20.29 2.98
N LEU A 33 16.21 20.53 2.99
CA LEU A 33 15.40 20.67 4.20
C LEU A 33 15.32 19.39 5.04
N GLY A 34 15.27 18.22 4.39
CA GLY A 34 15.22 16.94 5.10
C GLY A 34 16.49 16.68 5.90
N LYS A 35 17.66 16.94 5.30
CA LYS A 35 18.95 16.86 6.00
C LYS A 35 19.01 17.81 7.18
N GLN A 36 18.57 19.06 6.99
CA GLN A 36 18.56 20.02 8.10
C GLN A 36 17.61 19.57 9.21
N ALA A 37 16.44 19.01 8.89
CA ALA A 37 15.52 18.51 9.89
C ALA A 37 16.13 17.37 10.72
N VAL A 38 16.81 16.41 10.06
CA VAL A 38 17.54 15.33 10.76
C VAL A 38 18.63 15.89 11.67
N LEU A 39 19.40 16.88 11.19
CA LEU A 39 20.44 17.52 12.00
C LEU A 39 19.85 18.21 13.24
N GLU A 40 18.77 18.99 13.08
CA GLU A 40 18.12 19.63 14.22
C GLU A 40 17.56 18.58 15.18
N TYR A 41 16.79 17.59 14.72
CA TYR A 41 16.28 16.54 15.61
C TYR A 41 17.39 15.81 16.36
N ALA A 42 18.52 15.51 15.72
CA ALA A 42 19.64 14.82 16.35
C ALA A 42 20.20 15.57 17.57
N ARG A 43 20.15 16.92 17.58
CA ARG A 43 20.60 17.74 18.70
C ARG A 43 19.74 17.59 19.96
N HIS A 44 18.52 17.05 19.83
CA HIS A 44 17.56 16.91 20.94
C HIS A 44 17.42 15.46 21.42
N HIS A 45 18.45 14.63 21.19
CA HIS A 45 18.62 13.28 21.76
C HIS A 45 17.41 12.33 21.58
N PRO A 46 16.92 12.14 20.34
CA PRO A 46 15.91 11.12 20.06
C PRO A 46 16.45 9.71 20.29
N ARG A 47 15.56 8.71 20.38
CA ARG A 47 15.98 7.30 20.43
C ARG A 47 16.51 6.83 19.09
N LEU A 48 15.83 7.21 18.01
CA LEU A 48 16.17 6.80 16.65
C LEU A 48 15.64 7.82 15.63
N ILE A 49 16.45 8.14 14.63
CA ILE A 49 16.02 8.85 13.43
C ILE A 49 16.23 7.95 12.22
N TRP A 50 15.16 7.60 11.53
CA TRP A 50 15.18 7.04 10.19
C TRP A 50 15.41 8.16 9.17
N LEU A 51 16.61 8.19 8.59
CA LEU A 51 16.95 9.06 7.47
C LEU A 51 16.65 8.30 6.18
N ALA A 52 15.50 8.60 5.56
CA ALA A 52 15.13 7.92 4.33
C ALA A 52 15.77 8.57 3.09
N ALA A 53 16.37 7.76 2.23
CA ALA A 53 17.03 8.20 1.01
C ALA A 53 16.91 7.13 -0.08
N ARG A 54 16.93 7.53 -1.35
CA ARG A 54 16.85 6.59 -2.50
C ARG A 54 17.99 5.58 -2.56
N THR A 55 19.15 5.87 -1.96
CA THR A 55 20.25 4.92 -1.88
C THR A 55 20.93 5.01 -0.53
N VAL A 56 21.30 3.87 0.03
CA VAL A 56 21.95 3.77 1.36
C VAL A 56 23.25 4.59 1.40
N GLN A 57 24.04 4.57 0.32
CA GLN A 57 25.33 5.27 0.25
C GLN A 57 25.17 6.79 0.40
N LYS A 58 24.14 7.38 -0.23
CA LYS A 58 23.86 8.82 -0.09
C LYS A 58 23.33 9.17 1.29
N GLY A 59 22.60 8.26 1.93
CA GLY A 59 22.21 8.40 3.33
C GLY A 59 23.42 8.39 4.26
N ASN A 60 24.30 7.39 4.13
CA ASN A 60 25.47 7.21 5.01
C ASN A 60 26.42 8.41 4.96
N ALA A 61 26.68 8.95 3.76
CA ALA A 61 27.50 10.16 3.64
C ALA A 61 26.95 11.34 4.47
N VAL A 62 25.62 11.49 4.51
CA VAL A 62 24.97 12.55 5.30
C VAL A 62 24.98 12.23 6.79
N VAL A 63 24.80 10.96 7.16
CA VAL A 63 24.94 10.52 8.56
C VAL A 63 26.33 10.85 9.09
N ASP A 64 27.38 10.60 8.32
CA ASP A 64 28.76 10.92 8.71
C ASP A 64 28.97 12.43 8.87
N GLU A 65 28.39 13.24 7.98
CA GLU A 65 28.43 14.70 8.11
C GLU A 65 27.68 15.22 9.35
N ILE A 66 26.53 14.64 9.68
CA ILE A 66 25.77 15.02 10.87
C ILE A 66 26.52 14.58 12.14
N ARG A 67 27.11 13.39 12.16
CA ARG A 67 27.88 12.88 13.31
C ARG A 67 29.14 13.68 13.62
N LYS A 68 29.68 14.44 12.66
CA LYS A 68 30.74 15.43 12.91
C LYS A 68 30.26 16.62 13.75
N GLN A 69 28.98 16.95 13.68
CA GLN A 69 28.38 18.07 14.43
C GLN A 69 27.67 17.59 15.70
N VAL A 70 27.05 16.43 15.66
CA VAL A 70 26.34 15.79 16.77
C VAL A 70 26.92 14.38 16.97
N PRO A 71 28.01 14.25 17.74
CA PRO A 71 28.60 12.94 18.04
C PRO A 71 27.54 11.99 18.61
N ASN A 72 27.58 10.73 18.19
CA ASN A 72 26.63 9.68 18.60
C ASN A 72 25.16 9.90 18.18
N ALA A 73 24.87 10.76 17.19
CA ALA A 73 23.52 10.90 16.66
C ALA A 73 22.94 9.52 16.24
N PRO A 74 21.79 9.10 16.80
CA PRO A 74 21.23 7.76 16.60
C PRO A 74 20.43 7.72 15.29
N ILE A 75 21.15 7.83 14.18
CA ILE A 75 20.57 7.87 12.84
C ILE A 75 20.81 6.53 12.15
N GLN A 76 19.73 5.94 11.60
CA GLN A 76 19.79 4.81 10.70
C GLN A 76 19.28 5.21 9.32
N VAL A 77 19.94 4.71 8.27
CA VAL A 77 19.54 5.00 6.89
C VAL A 77 18.48 4.01 6.46
N LEU A 78 17.39 4.53 5.88
CA LEU A 78 16.32 3.74 5.29
C LEU A 78 16.35 3.93 3.77
N GLU A 79 16.49 2.84 3.02
CA GLU A 79 16.34 2.92 1.57
C GLU A 79 14.87 3.13 1.22
N LEU A 80 14.57 4.22 0.51
CA LEU A 80 13.21 4.59 0.14
C LEU A 80 13.20 5.39 -1.16
N ASP A 81 12.60 4.81 -2.19
CA ASP A 81 12.15 5.50 -3.39
C ASP A 81 10.63 5.60 -3.43
N LEU A 82 10.11 6.81 -3.23
CA LEU A 82 8.67 7.09 -3.22
C LEU A 82 8.01 6.95 -4.62
N ALA A 83 8.80 6.81 -5.68
CA ALA A 83 8.30 6.53 -7.02
C ALA A 83 8.10 5.02 -7.30
N SER A 84 8.28 4.16 -6.29
CA SER A 84 8.07 2.71 -6.37
C SER A 84 7.36 2.18 -5.12
N PHE A 85 6.15 1.66 -5.25
CA PHE A 85 5.41 1.08 -4.14
C PHE A 85 6.12 -0.13 -3.53
N ALA A 86 6.84 -0.93 -4.32
CA ALA A 86 7.68 -2.00 -3.80
C ALA A 86 8.75 -1.47 -2.83
N SER A 87 9.43 -0.36 -3.18
CA SER A 87 10.39 0.29 -2.29
C SER A 87 9.73 0.86 -1.03
N VAL A 88 8.54 1.47 -1.17
CA VAL A 88 7.75 1.98 -0.04
C VAL A 88 7.36 0.84 0.93
N LYS A 89 6.88 -0.29 0.41
CA LYS A 89 6.52 -1.48 1.20
C LYS A 89 7.74 -2.04 1.95
N ALA A 90 8.88 -2.20 1.28
CA ALA A 90 10.12 -2.68 1.91
C ALA A 90 10.61 -1.75 3.03
N ALA A 91 10.56 -0.43 2.79
CA ALA A 91 10.91 0.57 3.79
C ALA A 91 9.98 0.53 5.00
N ALA A 92 8.66 0.43 4.78
CA ALA A 92 7.69 0.32 5.85
C ALA A 92 7.88 -0.96 6.67
N ALA A 93 8.09 -2.11 6.01
CA ALA A 93 8.38 -3.38 6.67
C ALA A 93 9.63 -3.32 7.56
N THR A 94 10.68 -2.64 7.10
CA THR A 94 11.90 -2.42 7.90
C THR A 94 11.59 -1.61 9.16
N VAL A 95 10.82 -0.53 9.05
CA VAL A 95 10.46 0.30 10.21
C VAL A 95 9.58 -0.49 11.18
N LEU A 96 8.58 -1.21 10.69
CA LEU A 96 7.65 -2.00 11.51
C LEU A 96 8.35 -3.13 12.27
N SER A 97 9.33 -3.80 11.67
CA SER A 97 10.04 -4.92 12.31
C SER A 97 11.10 -4.50 13.32
N THR A 98 11.58 -3.26 13.26
CA THR A 98 12.73 -2.80 14.06
C THR A 98 12.40 -1.67 15.03
N SER A 99 11.31 -0.94 14.79
CA SER A 99 10.95 0.23 15.59
C SER A 99 9.76 -0.08 16.49
N PRO A 100 9.91 -0.01 17.83
CA PRO A 100 8.80 -0.27 18.75
C PRO A 100 7.77 0.87 18.79
N ARG A 101 8.07 2.01 18.16
CA ARG A 101 7.23 3.21 18.09
C ARG A 101 7.62 4.08 16.90
N LEU A 102 6.75 5.01 16.52
CA LEU A 102 7.02 6.09 15.57
C LEU A 102 6.23 7.32 16.01
N ASP A 103 6.93 8.38 16.39
CA ASP A 103 6.33 9.60 16.95
C ASP A 103 6.20 10.72 15.93
N ILE A 104 7.17 10.85 15.03
CA ILE A 104 7.14 11.91 14.01
C ILE A 104 7.38 11.28 12.64
N LEU A 105 6.35 11.31 11.80
CA LEU A 105 6.44 10.98 10.38
C LEU A 105 6.51 12.28 9.57
N MET A 106 7.71 12.64 9.14
CA MET A 106 7.99 13.84 8.35
C MET A 106 8.03 13.48 6.85
N LEU A 107 6.91 13.71 6.17
CA LEU A 107 6.71 13.47 4.73
C LEU A 107 7.31 14.66 3.93
N ASN A 108 8.63 14.74 3.97
CA ASN A 108 9.41 15.88 3.46
C ASN A 108 9.85 15.74 1.99
N ALA A 109 10.08 14.52 1.52
CA ALA A 109 10.57 14.29 0.17
C ALA A 109 9.64 14.87 -0.91
N GLY A 110 10.23 15.24 -2.03
CA GLY A 110 9.45 15.57 -3.21
C GLY A 110 10.32 15.95 -4.39
N ILE A 111 9.68 16.02 -5.54
CA ILE A 111 10.25 16.48 -6.79
C ILE A 111 9.39 17.61 -7.33
N MET A 112 10.02 18.48 -8.13
CA MET A 112 9.39 19.70 -8.62
C MET A 112 9.76 19.95 -10.08
N ALA A 113 8.74 20.30 -10.86
CA ALA A 113 8.85 20.77 -12.23
C ALA A 113 9.72 19.88 -13.12
N THR A 114 9.60 18.57 -12.95
CA THR A 114 10.30 17.57 -13.77
C THR A 114 9.67 17.45 -15.16
N ALA A 115 10.42 16.89 -16.10
CA ALA A 115 9.86 16.44 -17.37
C ALA A 115 8.68 15.47 -17.12
N PRO A 116 7.69 15.40 -18.03
CA PRO A 116 6.59 14.45 -17.90
C PRO A 116 7.11 13.01 -17.83
N GLY A 117 6.46 12.19 -17.00
CA GLY A 117 6.85 10.80 -16.79
C GLY A 117 5.86 10.10 -15.86
N LEU A 118 6.08 8.80 -15.67
CA LEU A 118 5.33 7.98 -14.74
C LEU A 118 6.27 7.41 -13.68
N THR A 119 5.72 7.18 -12.49
CA THR A 119 6.29 6.29 -11.47
C THR A 119 6.30 4.84 -11.94
N THR A 120 6.99 3.96 -11.22
CA THR A 120 6.99 2.50 -11.51
C THR A 120 5.57 1.94 -11.49
N ASP A 121 4.72 2.49 -10.63
CA ASP A 121 3.33 2.05 -10.41
C ASP A 121 2.31 2.79 -11.30
N GLY A 122 2.77 3.53 -12.32
CA GLY A 122 1.90 4.10 -13.36
C GLY A 122 1.24 5.45 -13.05
N TYR A 123 1.58 6.10 -11.94
CA TYR A 123 1.09 7.45 -11.61
C TYR A 123 1.98 8.55 -12.22
N GLU A 124 1.40 9.71 -12.54
CA GLU A 124 2.15 10.91 -12.94
C GLU A 124 3.29 11.17 -11.98
N LEU A 125 4.51 11.36 -12.50
CA LEU A 125 5.73 11.29 -11.71
C LEU A 125 5.73 12.19 -10.46
N GLN A 126 5.30 13.45 -10.56
CA GLN A 126 5.30 14.37 -9.42
C GLN A 126 4.20 14.04 -8.41
N PHE A 127 2.99 13.73 -8.88
CA PHE A 127 1.88 13.32 -8.03
C PHE A 127 2.16 11.98 -7.34
N GLY A 128 2.63 11.00 -8.09
CA GLY A 128 3.01 9.67 -7.60
C GLY A 128 4.09 9.75 -6.52
N THR A 129 5.15 10.53 -6.75
CA THR A 129 6.25 10.68 -5.78
C THR A 129 5.85 11.52 -4.55
N ASN A 130 5.20 12.67 -4.77
CA ASN A 130 4.96 13.65 -3.70
C ASN A 130 3.76 13.28 -2.82
N HIS A 131 2.75 12.61 -3.38
CA HIS A 131 1.49 12.24 -2.74
C HIS A 131 1.33 10.71 -2.62
N MET A 132 1.26 9.95 -3.72
CA MET A 132 0.91 8.51 -3.63
C MET A 132 1.91 7.68 -2.81
N GLY A 133 3.21 7.83 -3.04
CA GLY A 133 4.24 7.11 -2.27
C GLY A 133 4.19 7.48 -0.77
N HIS A 134 3.89 8.73 -0.44
CA HIS A 134 3.71 9.16 0.95
C HIS A 134 2.40 8.67 1.56
N ALA A 135 1.32 8.63 0.79
CA ALA A 135 0.03 8.10 1.24
C ALA A 135 0.15 6.61 1.55
N LEU A 136 0.79 5.82 0.67
CA LEU A 136 1.07 4.41 0.92
C LEU A 136 1.98 4.21 2.15
N LEU A 137 3.09 4.97 2.24
CA LEU A 137 3.99 4.90 3.39
C LEU A 137 3.24 5.20 4.70
N THR A 138 2.41 6.24 4.68
CA THR A 138 1.58 6.61 5.84
C THR A 138 0.60 5.49 6.17
N LYS A 139 -0.09 4.91 5.19
CA LYS A 139 -1.07 3.82 5.39
C LYS A 139 -0.43 2.57 5.98
N LEU A 140 0.74 2.18 5.50
CA LEU A 140 1.49 1.02 6.01
C LEU A 140 2.03 1.26 7.43
N LEU A 141 2.45 2.49 7.76
CA LEU A 141 2.95 2.86 9.08
C LEU A 141 1.87 3.34 10.06
N LEU A 142 0.66 3.59 9.56
CA LEU A 142 -0.48 4.09 10.32
C LEU A 142 -0.77 3.24 11.56
N PRO A 143 -0.72 1.89 11.48
CA PRO A 143 -0.88 1.09 12.67
C PRO A 143 0.15 1.50 13.75
N LEU A 144 1.45 1.56 13.42
CA LEU A 144 2.51 1.86 14.40
C LEU A 144 2.37 3.28 14.98
N LEU A 145 1.95 4.24 14.15
CA LEU A 145 1.63 5.60 14.58
C LEU A 145 0.49 5.59 15.62
N LEU A 146 -0.60 4.86 15.36
CA LEU A 146 -1.74 4.74 16.27
C LEU A 146 -1.36 4.00 17.56
N GLN A 147 -0.56 2.95 17.48
CA GLN A 147 0.00 2.27 18.64
C GLN A 147 0.82 3.24 19.49
N THR A 148 1.70 4.02 18.87
CA THR A 148 2.53 4.99 19.58
C THR A 148 1.67 6.03 20.28
N ALA A 149 0.54 6.43 19.68
CA ALA A 149 -0.38 7.42 20.23
C ALA A 149 -1.11 6.93 21.50
N THR A 150 -1.13 5.63 21.79
CA THR A 150 -1.70 5.10 23.05
C THR A 150 -0.73 5.21 24.23
N LEU A 151 0.56 5.44 23.98
CA LEU A 151 1.57 5.53 25.04
C LEU A 151 1.35 6.79 25.90
N PRO A 152 1.63 6.73 27.21
CA PRO A 152 1.51 7.89 28.08
C PRO A 152 2.36 9.08 27.59
N SER A 153 1.76 10.27 27.50
CA SER A 153 2.41 11.49 26.99
C SER A 153 2.94 11.37 25.54
N ALA A 154 2.39 10.44 24.76
CA ALA A 154 2.66 10.40 23.32
C ALA A 154 2.06 11.62 22.62
N ASP A 155 2.81 12.12 21.66
CA ASP A 155 2.40 13.18 20.74
C ASP A 155 2.87 12.73 19.38
N VAL A 156 1.97 12.09 18.65
CA VAL A 156 2.28 11.47 17.36
C VAL A 156 1.83 12.37 16.24
N ARG A 157 2.77 12.71 15.35
CA ARG A 157 2.55 13.72 14.32
C ARG A 157 2.92 13.22 12.93
N VAL A 158 2.05 13.51 11.97
CA VAL A 158 2.27 13.29 10.53
C VAL A 158 2.33 14.66 9.85
N ILE A 159 3.53 15.08 9.44
CA ILE A 159 3.75 16.41 8.88
C ILE A 159 4.07 16.30 7.38
N SER A 160 3.18 16.84 6.55
CA SER A 160 3.27 16.81 5.09
C SER A 160 3.85 18.09 4.51
N LEU A 161 4.94 18.01 3.76
CA LEU A 161 5.46 19.19 3.06
C LEU A 161 4.62 19.48 1.81
N SER A 162 3.94 20.62 1.86
CA SER A 162 3.27 21.25 0.73
C SER A 162 4.13 22.42 0.18
N SER A 163 3.51 23.38 -0.50
CA SER A 163 4.16 24.56 -1.06
C SER A 163 3.12 25.65 -1.31
N HIS A 164 3.51 26.92 -1.25
CA HIS A 164 2.71 28.01 -1.81
C HIS A 164 2.31 27.76 -3.28
N GLY A 165 3.09 26.93 -3.99
CA GLY A 165 2.76 26.49 -5.35
C GLY A 165 1.42 25.77 -5.50
N HIS A 166 0.80 25.27 -4.42
CA HIS A 166 -0.54 24.68 -4.45
C HIS A 166 -1.60 25.66 -4.98
N THR A 167 -1.39 26.97 -4.83
CA THR A 167 -2.30 28.02 -5.31
C THR A 167 -2.38 28.11 -6.84
N TYR A 168 -1.39 27.54 -7.55
CA TYR A 168 -1.35 27.50 -9.02
C TYR A 168 -1.95 26.21 -9.61
N ALA A 169 -2.58 25.37 -8.80
CA ALA A 169 -3.28 24.19 -9.30
C ALA A 169 -4.36 24.63 -10.30
N ALA A 170 -4.45 23.93 -11.44
CA ALA A 170 -5.48 24.24 -12.43
C ALA A 170 -6.84 23.82 -11.89
N LYS A 171 -7.92 24.53 -12.25
CA LYS A 171 -9.28 24.03 -12.00
C LYS A 171 -9.45 22.67 -12.69
N PRO A 172 -10.06 21.67 -12.02
CA PRO A 172 -10.87 21.76 -10.78
C PRO A 172 -10.10 21.59 -9.44
N GLY A 173 -8.80 21.90 -9.40
CA GLY A 173 -7.90 21.71 -8.26
C GLY A 173 -7.07 20.44 -8.47
N ILE A 174 -7.73 19.28 -8.46
CA ILE A 174 -7.12 17.99 -8.81
C ILE A 174 -7.73 17.47 -10.12
N ALA A 175 -6.91 17.31 -11.15
CA ALA A 175 -7.34 16.72 -12.42
C ALA A 175 -7.18 15.18 -12.38
N PHE A 176 -8.14 14.49 -11.77
CA PHE A 176 -8.10 13.05 -11.49
C PHE A 176 -7.82 12.16 -12.71
N ASP A 177 -8.40 12.53 -13.86
CA ASP A 177 -8.22 11.87 -15.15
C ASP A 177 -6.77 11.90 -15.66
N THR A 178 -5.96 12.84 -15.14
CA THR A 178 -4.56 13.00 -15.55
C THR A 178 -3.59 12.21 -14.68
N LEU A 179 -4.02 11.72 -13.51
CA LEU A 179 -3.14 11.17 -12.47
C LEU A 179 -2.47 9.84 -12.85
N LYS A 180 -3.05 9.08 -13.76
CA LYS A 180 -2.46 7.84 -14.34
C LYS A 180 -1.93 8.06 -15.76
N THR A 181 -1.56 9.28 -16.07
CA THR A 181 -0.99 9.69 -17.36
C THR A 181 0.26 10.54 -17.13
N ARG A 182 0.98 10.88 -18.20
CA ARG A 182 2.11 11.83 -18.10
C ARG A 182 1.67 13.27 -17.83
N ALA A 183 0.39 13.58 -18.01
CA ALA A 183 -0.22 14.90 -17.85
C ALA A 183 0.59 16.03 -18.53
N GLU A 184 1.11 15.77 -19.73
CA GLU A 184 1.97 16.71 -20.47
C GLU A 184 1.30 18.07 -20.68
N PRO A 185 0.01 18.15 -21.09
CA PRO A 185 -0.68 19.42 -21.34
C PRO A 185 -0.83 20.32 -20.10
N LEU A 186 -0.80 19.77 -18.89
CA LEU A 186 -0.84 20.57 -17.66
C LEU A 186 0.44 21.39 -17.48
N GLY A 187 1.56 20.95 -18.06
CA GLY A 187 2.86 21.56 -17.84
C GLY A 187 3.43 21.26 -16.45
N ALA A 188 4.75 21.40 -16.32
CA ALA A 188 5.51 20.91 -15.16
C ALA A 188 5.10 21.58 -13.83
N ILE A 189 4.73 22.86 -13.87
CA ILE A 189 4.32 23.62 -12.68
C ILE A 189 2.94 23.18 -12.19
N ARG A 190 1.94 23.00 -13.07
CA ARG A 190 0.59 22.61 -12.61
C ARG A 190 0.54 21.17 -12.11
N ARG A 191 1.32 20.26 -12.70
CA ARG A 191 1.55 18.90 -12.15
C ARG A 191 2.14 18.94 -10.74
N TYR A 192 3.12 19.82 -10.52
CA TYR A 192 3.66 20.05 -9.17
C TYR A 192 2.59 20.62 -8.23
N SER A 193 1.87 21.65 -8.66
CA SER A 193 0.86 22.34 -7.87
C SER A 193 -0.25 21.41 -7.40
N GLN A 194 -0.78 20.54 -8.28
CA GLN A 194 -1.80 19.57 -7.86
C GLN A 194 -1.25 18.56 -6.84
N SER A 195 0.01 18.14 -6.98
CA SER A 195 0.64 17.24 -5.98
C SER A 195 0.78 17.90 -4.60
N LYS A 196 1.04 19.22 -4.57
CA LYS A 196 1.17 19.96 -3.30
C LYS A 196 -0.19 20.34 -2.71
N LEU A 197 -1.19 20.57 -3.55
CA LEU A 197 -2.58 20.67 -3.12
C LEU A 197 -3.06 19.34 -2.51
N ALA A 198 -2.72 18.20 -3.13
CA ALA A 198 -3.04 16.88 -2.62
C ALA A 198 -2.50 16.64 -1.21
N ASN A 199 -1.26 17.06 -0.92
CA ASN A 199 -0.69 16.96 0.43
C ASN A 199 -1.48 17.76 1.50
N ILE A 200 -2.09 18.90 1.14
CA ILE A 200 -2.94 19.69 2.06
C ILE A 200 -4.24 18.94 2.33
N LEU A 201 -4.92 18.55 1.26
CA LEU A 201 -6.19 17.82 1.31
C LEU A 201 -6.06 16.48 2.06
N TRP A 202 -4.95 15.77 1.84
CA TRP A 202 -4.61 14.53 2.54
C TRP A 202 -4.42 14.75 4.04
N ALA A 203 -3.65 15.76 4.45
CA ALA A 203 -3.46 16.09 5.86
C ALA A 203 -4.78 16.43 6.56
N ARG A 204 -5.70 17.14 5.87
CA ARG A 204 -7.06 17.43 6.36
C ARG A 204 -7.85 16.14 6.64
N GLN A 205 -7.86 15.22 5.68
CA GLN A 205 -8.64 13.98 5.81
C GLN A 205 -8.01 12.99 6.80
N LEU A 206 -6.67 12.95 6.89
CA LEU A 206 -5.96 12.22 7.95
C LEU A 206 -6.37 12.74 9.33
N ALA A 207 -6.35 14.06 9.54
CA ALA A 207 -6.72 14.68 10.81
C ALA A 207 -8.17 14.35 11.19
N ALA A 208 -9.10 14.37 10.23
CA ALA A 208 -10.51 14.06 10.46
C ALA A 208 -10.74 12.58 10.82
N ARG A 209 -9.97 11.65 10.24
CA ARG A 209 -10.14 10.19 10.42
C ARG A 209 -9.36 9.61 11.58
N TYR A 210 -8.22 10.20 11.90
CA TYR A 210 -7.31 9.74 12.95
C TYR A 210 -7.06 10.86 13.97
N PRO A 211 -8.08 11.26 14.75
CA PRO A 211 -7.97 12.35 15.72
C PRO A 211 -6.98 12.05 16.86
N GLN A 212 -6.52 10.81 16.99
CA GLN A 212 -5.44 10.41 17.90
C GLN A 212 -4.07 10.96 17.46
N LEU A 213 -3.94 11.38 16.20
CA LEU A 213 -2.72 11.90 15.61
C LEU A 213 -2.87 13.39 15.30
N THR A 214 -1.77 14.13 15.37
CA THR A 214 -1.71 15.47 14.77
C THR A 214 -1.22 15.36 13.34
N ALA A 215 -2.12 15.54 12.36
CA ALA A 215 -1.74 15.60 10.95
C ALA A 215 -1.75 17.06 10.50
N ALA A 216 -0.70 17.57 9.89
CA ALA A 216 -0.66 18.95 9.39
C ALA A 216 0.13 19.04 8.09
N SER A 217 -0.10 20.10 7.33
CA SER A 217 0.69 20.39 6.14
C SER A 217 1.40 21.73 6.25
N VAL A 218 2.59 21.83 5.66
CA VAL A 218 3.44 23.02 5.80
C VAL A 218 4.07 23.43 4.48
N HIS A 219 4.14 24.73 4.22
CA HIS A 219 5.08 25.29 3.25
C HIS A 219 6.38 25.68 3.96
N PRO A 220 7.57 25.30 3.47
CA PRO A 220 8.84 25.64 4.11
C PRO A 220 9.35 27.05 3.80
N GLY A 221 8.64 27.85 3.00
CA GLY A 221 9.11 29.14 2.50
C GLY A 221 9.83 29.02 1.16
N VAL A 222 10.31 30.16 0.65
CA VAL A 222 11.09 30.23 -0.60
C VAL A 222 12.55 29.90 -0.27
N VAL A 223 12.88 28.61 -0.29
CA VAL A 223 14.20 28.10 0.13
C VAL A 223 15.08 27.80 -1.07
N SER A 224 16.37 28.18 -1.00
CA SER A 224 17.38 27.74 -1.96
C SER A 224 17.61 26.24 -1.80
N THR A 225 16.86 25.44 -2.54
CA THR A 225 16.97 23.98 -2.51
C THR A 225 17.47 23.45 -3.85
N GLN A 226 18.14 22.30 -3.81
CA GLN A 226 18.49 21.51 -5.00
C GLN A 226 17.26 21.11 -5.84
N LEU A 227 16.02 21.35 -5.37
CA LEU A 227 14.79 21.15 -6.15
C LEU A 227 14.75 22.05 -7.38
N VAL A 228 15.23 23.29 -7.29
CA VAL A 228 15.28 24.22 -8.45
C VAL A 228 16.29 23.72 -9.50
N GLU A 229 17.38 23.09 -9.07
CA GLU A 229 18.39 22.53 -9.98
C GLU A 229 17.89 21.31 -10.75
N ARG A 230 16.94 20.55 -10.17
CA ARG A 230 16.36 19.34 -10.75
C ARG A 230 15.06 19.59 -11.53
N ALA A 231 14.64 20.84 -11.70
CA ALA A 231 13.44 21.27 -12.44
C ALA A 231 13.61 21.15 -13.97
N THR A 232 13.89 19.95 -14.47
CA THR A 232 14.26 19.69 -15.87
C THR A 232 13.15 20.01 -16.87
N GLY A 233 11.89 20.08 -16.44
CA GLY A 233 10.70 20.33 -17.26
C GLY A 233 10.38 21.80 -17.52
N THR A 234 11.25 22.74 -17.12
CA THR A 234 11.11 24.18 -17.42
C THR A 234 12.18 24.66 -18.42
N PRO A 235 11.88 25.67 -19.26
CA PRO A 235 12.84 26.21 -20.21
C PRO A 235 14.15 26.65 -19.54
N ALA A 236 15.29 26.41 -20.21
CA ALA A 236 16.61 26.71 -19.65
C ALA A 236 16.78 28.20 -19.24
N ALA A 237 16.20 29.12 -19.99
CA ALA A 237 16.20 30.55 -19.68
C ALA A 237 15.43 30.87 -18.38
N PHE A 238 14.30 30.20 -18.12
CA PHE A 238 13.53 30.34 -16.89
C PHE A 238 14.31 29.80 -15.68
N ARG A 239 15.02 28.68 -15.83
CA ARG A 239 15.93 28.15 -14.80
C ARG A 239 17.09 29.09 -14.49
N ALA A 240 17.65 29.73 -15.51
CA ALA A 240 18.74 30.70 -15.33
C ALA A 240 18.26 31.96 -14.60
N LEU A 241 17.09 32.48 -14.98
CA LEU A 241 16.48 33.65 -14.36
C LEU A 241 16.09 33.40 -12.89
N THR A 242 15.48 32.25 -12.58
CA THR A 242 15.12 31.87 -11.21
C THR A 242 16.34 31.62 -10.32
N ARG A 243 17.45 31.12 -10.86
CA ARG A 243 18.74 31.02 -10.15
C ARG A 243 19.33 32.39 -9.79
N LEU A 244 19.26 33.35 -10.71
CA LEU A 244 19.75 34.72 -10.51
C LEU A 244 18.88 35.49 -9.50
N ALA A 245 17.56 35.43 -9.63
CA ALA A 245 16.61 36.06 -8.71
C ALA A 245 16.65 35.40 -7.32
N GLY A 246 16.85 34.08 -7.28
CA GLY A 246 16.95 33.32 -6.04
C GLY A 246 18.08 33.79 -5.13
N ARG A 247 19.22 34.22 -5.69
CA ARG A 247 20.39 34.66 -4.91
C ARG A 247 20.13 35.87 -4.00
N PHE A 248 19.02 36.59 -4.20
CA PHE A 248 18.64 37.80 -3.46
C PHE A 248 17.35 37.65 -2.63
N VAL A 249 16.57 36.57 -2.82
CA VAL A 249 15.25 36.36 -2.19
C VAL A 249 15.18 35.06 -1.37
N LEU A 250 16.15 34.15 -1.54
CA LEU A 250 16.09 32.81 -0.96
C LEU A 250 16.45 32.79 0.54
N THR A 251 15.57 32.16 1.30
CA THR A 251 15.77 31.78 2.70
C THR A 251 16.75 30.60 2.76
N SER A 252 17.66 30.58 3.75
CA SER A 252 18.60 29.45 3.94
C SER A 252 17.85 28.18 4.35
N ALA A 253 18.44 26.99 4.13
CA ALA A 253 17.81 25.73 4.57
C ALA A 253 17.53 25.72 6.08
N GLU A 254 18.41 26.34 6.88
CA GLU A 254 18.29 26.53 8.32
C GLU A 254 17.07 27.39 8.71
N GLN A 255 16.73 28.39 7.92
CA GLN A 255 15.52 29.19 8.14
C GLN A 255 14.26 28.50 7.57
N GLY A 256 14.38 27.82 6.42
CA GLY A 256 13.25 27.17 5.75
C GLY A 256 12.72 25.93 6.47
N VAL A 257 13.59 25.22 7.19
CA VAL A 257 13.20 24.02 7.95
C VAL A 257 12.35 24.36 9.19
N ARG A 258 12.31 25.63 9.61
CA ARG A 258 11.65 26.03 10.86
C ARG A 258 10.17 25.71 10.88
N ASN A 259 9.46 25.82 9.75
CA ASN A 259 8.02 25.60 9.74
C ASN A 259 7.66 24.11 9.94
N GLN A 260 8.40 23.20 9.31
CA GLN A 260 8.17 21.77 9.48
C GLN A 260 8.62 21.26 10.86
N LEU A 261 9.71 21.81 11.43
CA LEU A 261 10.13 21.52 12.80
C LEU A 261 9.15 22.07 13.82
N TRP A 262 8.67 23.29 13.62
CA TRP A 262 7.63 23.87 14.47
C TRP A 262 6.37 23.00 14.45
N ALA A 263 5.89 22.60 13.27
CA ALA A 263 4.68 21.77 13.17
C ALA A 263 4.86 20.38 13.80
N SER A 264 6.07 19.85 13.85
CA SER A 264 6.34 18.53 14.42
C SER A 264 6.49 18.50 15.95
N VAL A 265 6.64 19.64 16.63
CA VAL A 265 6.86 19.66 18.09
C VAL A 265 6.10 20.75 18.86
N ALA A 266 5.66 21.83 18.22
CA ALA A 266 5.09 22.97 18.92
C ALA A 266 3.71 22.66 19.53
N THR A 267 3.41 23.26 20.67
CA THR A 267 2.07 23.27 21.25
C THR A 267 1.18 24.24 20.46
N GLY A 268 -0.03 23.80 20.06
CA GLY A 268 -0.99 24.65 19.34
C GLY A 268 -1.04 24.46 17.82
N VAL A 269 -0.43 23.38 17.30
CA VAL A 269 -0.65 22.93 15.92
C VAL A 269 -2.08 22.40 15.81
N VAL A 270 -2.87 22.98 14.91
CA VAL A 270 -4.24 22.54 14.61
C VAL A 270 -4.15 21.40 13.61
N SER A 271 -4.64 20.23 14.01
CA SER A 271 -4.72 19.06 13.13
C SER A 271 -5.61 19.36 11.92
N GLY A 272 -5.11 19.08 10.72
CA GLY A 272 -5.73 19.34 9.43
C GLY A 272 -5.41 20.72 8.84
N GLU A 273 -4.69 21.60 9.55
CA GLU A 273 -4.35 22.93 9.04
C GLU A 273 -3.14 22.92 8.09
N TYR A 274 -3.11 23.90 7.19
CA TYR A 274 -1.96 24.26 6.36
C TYR A 274 -1.29 25.52 6.91
N TYR A 275 0.01 25.42 7.14
CA TYR A 275 0.81 26.51 7.69
C TYR A 275 1.83 27.05 6.69
N GLU A 276 1.91 28.38 6.57
CA GLU A 276 3.05 29.06 5.96
C GLU A 276 4.05 29.53 7.03
N PRO A 277 5.34 29.72 6.67
CA PRO A 277 6.39 29.95 7.65
C PRO A 277 6.18 31.20 8.52
N VAL A 278 6.39 31.13 9.82
CA VAL A 278 6.33 29.94 10.68
C VAL A 278 4.99 29.96 11.40
N GLY A 279 4.27 28.84 11.39
CA GLY A 279 3.03 28.67 12.14
C GLY A 279 1.88 29.60 11.73
N VAL A 280 1.92 30.17 10.52
CA VAL A 280 0.83 31.03 10.02
C VAL A 280 -0.23 30.18 9.33
N GLY A 281 -1.34 29.92 10.03
CA GLY A 281 -2.48 29.14 9.53
C GLY A 281 -3.48 29.97 8.71
N GLY A 282 -4.49 29.29 8.15
CA GLY A 282 -5.59 29.92 7.41
C GLY A 282 -5.24 30.38 5.99
N LEU A 283 -4.08 30.00 5.46
CA LEU A 283 -3.55 30.46 4.17
C LEU A 283 -3.70 29.45 3.02
N ALA A 284 -4.37 28.32 3.25
CA ALA A 284 -4.71 27.41 2.15
C ALA A 284 -5.60 28.11 1.11
N SER A 285 -5.42 27.76 -0.17
CA SER A 285 -6.28 28.20 -1.26
C SER A 285 -7.73 27.78 -1.05
N ALA A 286 -8.66 28.34 -1.85
CA ALA A 286 -10.06 27.91 -1.80
C ALA A 286 -10.20 26.39 -2.02
N ASP A 287 -9.46 25.84 -2.98
CA ASP A 287 -9.44 24.40 -3.24
C ASP A 287 -8.79 23.63 -2.08
N GLY A 288 -7.76 24.18 -1.43
CA GLY A 288 -7.13 23.54 -0.25
C GLY A 288 -8.01 23.54 1.00
N LYS A 289 -9.06 24.38 1.02
CA LYS A 289 -10.09 24.43 2.08
C LYS A 289 -11.37 23.70 1.70
N ASP A 290 -11.44 23.16 0.48
CA ASP A 290 -12.62 22.47 -0.05
C ASP A 290 -12.70 21.05 0.56
N GLU A 291 -13.70 20.85 1.41
CA GLU A 291 -13.90 19.59 2.13
C GLU A 291 -14.38 18.46 1.20
N GLU A 292 -15.16 18.77 0.17
CA GLU A 292 -15.65 17.76 -0.77
C GLU A 292 -14.54 17.32 -1.71
N LEU A 293 -13.69 18.26 -2.16
CA LEU A 293 -12.48 17.91 -2.90
C LEU A 293 -11.52 17.06 -2.03
N ALA A 294 -11.41 17.38 -0.74
CA ALA A 294 -10.58 16.62 0.19
C ALA A 294 -11.07 15.17 0.34
N LYS A 295 -12.36 14.95 0.59
CA LYS A 295 -12.97 13.61 0.64
C LYS A 295 -12.80 12.85 -0.66
N ARG A 296 -13.07 13.50 -1.81
CA ARG A 296 -12.91 12.88 -3.13
C ARG A 296 -11.46 12.45 -3.39
N LEU A 297 -10.48 13.28 -3.02
CA LEU A 297 -9.07 12.90 -3.12
C LEU A 297 -8.74 11.71 -2.20
N TRP A 298 -9.24 11.73 -0.97
CA TRP A 298 -9.06 10.63 -0.02
C TRP A 298 -9.61 9.32 -0.55
N GLU A 299 -10.87 9.29 -0.99
CA GLU A 299 -11.52 8.10 -1.54
C GLU A 299 -10.80 7.58 -2.78
N TRP A 300 -10.41 8.47 -3.68
CA TRP A 300 -9.64 8.08 -4.86
C TRP A 300 -8.27 7.51 -4.47
N THR A 301 -7.56 8.13 -3.52
CA THR A 301 -6.26 7.64 -3.06
C THR A 301 -6.41 6.30 -2.37
N GLU A 302 -7.40 6.14 -1.48
CA GLU A 302 -7.66 4.88 -0.78
C GLU A 302 -7.95 3.74 -1.75
N LYS A 303 -8.81 3.98 -2.74
CA LYS A 303 -9.15 3.00 -3.78
C LYS A 303 -7.92 2.54 -4.56
N GLU A 304 -7.05 3.47 -4.94
CA GLU A 304 -5.79 3.13 -5.63
C GLU A 304 -4.80 2.38 -4.73
N LEU A 305 -4.97 2.42 -3.40
CA LEU A 305 -4.11 1.75 -2.43
C LEU A 305 -4.68 0.43 -1.87
N GLU A 306 -5.93 0.07 -2.17
CA GLU A 306 -6.62 -1.11 -1.61
C GLU A 306 -5.83 -2.42 -1.81
N GLY A 307 -5.22 -2.63 -2.98
CA GLY A 307 -4.42 -3.82 -3.30
C GLY A 307 -2.96 -3.79 -2.83
N HIS A 308 -2.59 -2.85 -1.94
CA HIS A 308 -1.19 -2.66 -1.54
C HIS A 308 -0.95 -2.79 -0.02
N VAL A 309 -1.93 -3.27 0.75
CA VAL A 309 -1.88 -3.34 2.22
C VAL A 309 -2.40 -4.71 2.71
N ASP A 310 -1.57 -5.76 2.68
CA ASP A 310 -2.01 -7.13 2.99
C ASP A 310 -1.79 -7.54 4.46
N LEU A 311 -2.57 -6.91 5.36
CA LEU A 311 -2.87 -7.49 6.67
C LEU A 311 -4.29 -8.05 6.61
N THR A 312 -4.44 -9.38 6.63
CA THR A 312 -5.76 -10.00 6.62
C THR A 312 -6.15 -10.42 8.04
N ILE A 313 -7.23 -9.83 8.54
CA ILE A 313 -7.80 -10.12 9.86
C ILE A 313 -9.08 -10.92 9.65
N ILE A 314 -9.15 -12.11 10.24
CA ILE A 314 -10.29 -13.02 10.13
C ILE A 314 -10.91 -13.21 11.51
N GLU A 315 -12.21 -12.98 11.63
CA GLU A 315 -12.96 -13.25 12.85
C GLU A 315 -13.51 -14.68 12.76
N ALA A 316 -13.09 -15.57 13.67
CA ALA A 316 -13.64 -16.91 13.78
C ALA A 316 -14.69 -16.95 14.89
N PHE A 317 -15.88 -17.46 14.58
CA PHE A 317 -16.97 -17.67 15.54
C PHE A 317 -16.98 -19.13 15.97
N ASP A 318 -16.66 -19.40 17.24
CA ASP A 318 -16.91 -20.72 17.82
C ASP A 318 -18.43 -20.90 18.01
N GLN A 319 -19.05 -21.75 17.20
CA GLN A 319 -20.49 -22.02 17.28
C GLN A 319 -20.87 -22.83 18.54
N GLY A 320 -19.91 -23.31 19.33
CA GLY A 320 -20.13 -24.09 20.55
C GLY A 320 -19.83 -23.36 21.88
N ALA A 321 -19.18 -22.19 21.86
CA ALA A 321 -18.76 -21.50 23.08
C ALA A 321 -19.79 -20.46 23.54
N THR A 322 -20.21 -20.54 24.82
CA THR A 322 -21.16 -19.59 25.39
C THR A 322 -20.54 -18.24 25.79
N VAL A 323 -19.20 -18.11 25.93
CA VAL A 323 -18.43 -16.84 25.89
C VAL A 323 -16.94 -17.14 25.63
N ASP A 324 -16.39 -16.65 24.51
CA ASP A 324 -15.16 -15.82 24.39
C ASP A 324 -14.81 -15.63 22.89
N LYS A 325 -14.76 -14.37 22.43
CA LYS A 325 -14.44 -14.03 21.03
C LYS A 325 -12.94 -14.00 20.84
N TYR A 326 -12.41 -14.74 19.87
CA TYR A 326 -11.02 -14.61 19.44
C TYR A 326 -10.91 -14.13 17.99
N VAL A 327 -9.85 -13.39 17.72
CA VAL A 327 -9.49 -12.87 16.40
C VAL A 327 -8.20 -13.55 16.00
N THR A 328 -8.20 -14.15 14.81
CA THR A 328 -7.00 -14.63 14.15
C THR A 328 -6.62 -13.66 13.04
N PHE A 329 -5.34 -13.57 12.75
CA PHE A 329 -4.83 -12.68 11.72
C PHE A 329 -3.49 -13.18 11.23
N TYR A 330 -3.18 -12.84 9.99
CA TYR A 330 -1.90 -13.16 9.39
C TYR A 330 -1.36 -11.99 8.58
N LEU A 331 -0.03 -11.98 8.45
CA LEU A 331 0.72 -11.04 7.63
C LEU A 331 1.55 -11.85 6.66
N VAL A 332 1.43 -11.55 5.36
CA VAL A 332 2.31 -12.10 4.33
C VAL A 332 3.23 -10.98 3.85
N THR A 333 4.54 -11.18 3.95
CA THR A 333 5.52 -10.17 3.53
C THR A 333 5.71 -10.18 2.01
N GLY A 334 6.38 -9.16 1.46
CA GLY A 334 6.74 -9.13 0.04
C GLY A 334 7.70 -10.25 -0.39
N GLU A 335 8.37 -10.91 0.55
CA GLU A 335 9.20 -12.10 0.32
C GLU A 335 8.43 -13.41 0.52
N GLU A 336 7.09 -13.35 0.62
CA GLU A 336 6.21 -14.49 0.88
C GLU A 336 6.60 -15.20 2.20
N GLU A 337 6.92 -14.44 3.26
CA GLU A 337 7.02 -14.99 4.62
C GLU A 337 5.68 -14.80 5.33
N VAL A 338 5.26 -15.77 6.13
CA VAL A 338 3.97 -15.70 6.82
C VAL A 338 4.16 -15.58 8.32
N TYR A 339 3.40 -14.67 8.91
CA TYR A 339 3.28 -14.51 10.35
C TYR A 339 1.82 -14.72 10.72
N PHE A 340 1.56 -15.44 11.81
CA PHE A 340 0.22 -15.67 12.33
C PHE A 340 0.12 -15.22 13.77
N GLY A 341 -1.03 -14.62 14.11
CA GLY A 341 -1.36 -14.29 15.48
C GLY A 341 -2.82 -14.59 15.80
N GLN A 342 -3.07 -14.84 17.08
CA GLN A 342 -4.39 -15.08 17.63
C GLN A 342 -4.51 -14.34 18.96
N LEU A 343 -5.65 -13.68 19.18
CA LEU A 343 -5.95 -12.92 20.39
C LEU A 343 -7.38 -13.16 20.83
N PHE A 344 -7.58 -13.40 22.13
CA PHE A 344 -8.88 -13.68 22.73
C PHE A 344 -9.54 -12.38 23.22
N LYS A 345 -9.77 -11.45 22.28
CA LYS A 345 -10.40 -10.14 22.51
C LYS A 345 -11.26 -9.75 21.30
N PRO A 346 -12.31 -8.93 21.49
CA PRO A 346 -13.01 -8.33 20.35
C PRO A 346 -12.07 -7.51 19.46
N LYS A 347 -12.19 -7.61 18.13
CA LYS A 347 -11.34 -6.88 17.15
C LYS A 347 -11.19 -5.39 17.45
N LYS A 348 -12.26 -4.75 17.93
CA LYS A 348 -12.28 -3.31 18.28
C LYS A 348 -11.44 -2.96 19.52
N GLU A 349 -11.10 -3.94 20.33
CA GLU A 349 -10.37 -3.81 21.60
C GLU A 349 -8.93 -4.29 21.50
N ILE A 350 -8.53 -4.83 20.34
CA ILE A 350 -7.16 -5.26 20.08
C ILE A 350 -6.36 -4.06 19.58
N SER A 351 -5.33 -3.68 20.33
CA SER A 351 -4.33 -2.70 19.88
C SER A 351 -3.39 -3.32 18.85
N LEU A 352 -2.73 -2.49 18.03
CA LEU A 352 -1.69 -3.01 17.15
C LEU A 352 -0.52 -3.62 17.92
N GLU A 353 -0.18 -3.13 19.10
CA GLU A 353 0.87 -3.75 19.91
C GLU A 353 0.57 -5.22 20.16
N GLU A 354 -0.68 -5.51 20.47
CA GLU A 354 -1.14 -6.88 20.69
C GLU A 354 -1.15 -7.67 19.39
N TYR A 355 -1.56 -7.07 18.26
CA TYR A 355 -1.42 -7.70 16.94
C TYR A 355 0.05 -8.08 16.67
N ASN A 356 0.97 -7.12 16.75
CA ASN A 356 2.40 -7.32 16.49
C ASN A 356 3.05 -8.30 17.48
N ALA A 357 2.70 -8.22 18.76
CA ALA A 357 3.24 -9.12 19.79
C ALA A 357 2.72 -10.56 19.65
N ALA A 358 1.52 -10.73 19.12
CA ALA A 358 0.95 -12.04 18.85
C ALA A 358 1.33 -12.59 17.48
N LEU A 359 1.85 -11.79 16.53
CA LEU A 359 2.43 -12.29 15.29
C LEU A 359 3.66 -13.15 15.58
N LYS A 360 3.59 -14.40 15.18
CA LYS A 360 4.71 -15.34 15.20
C LYS A 360 5.01 -15.77 13.79
N HIS A 361 6.29 -15.73 13.44
CA HIS A 361 6.77 -16.28 12.17
C HIS A 361 6.40 -17.75 12.11
N ILE A 362 5.76 -18.15 11.01
CA ILE A 362 5.46 -19.53 10.73
C ILE A 362 6.54 -20.04 9.76
N PRO A 363 7.25 -21.13 10.09
CA PRO A 363 8.20 -21.74 9.18
C PRO A 363 7.57 -22.06 7.81
N ASP A 364 8.29 -21.77 6.72
CA ASP A 364 7.81 -22.08 5.36
C ASP A 364 7.39 -23.55 5.21
N SER A 365 8.01 -24.46 5.97
CA SER A 365 7.68 -25.89 5.96
C SER A 365 6.28 -26.24 6.44
N GLU A 366 5.62 -25.34 7.16
CA GLU A 366 4.25 -25.54 7.66
C GLU A 366 3.19 -25.03 6.66
N ILE A 367 3.58 -24.24 5.66
CA ILE A 367 2.65 -23.53 4.77
C ILE A 367 2.87 -23.87 3.31
N TYR A 368 4.14 -23.84 2.90
CA TYR A 368 4.52 -23.95 1.51
C TYR A 368 5.07 -25.34 1.25
N PRO A 369 4.45 -26.11 0.34
CA PRO A 369 4.94 -27.43 0.00
C PRO A 369 6.25 -27.33 -0.78
N GLU A 370 7.11 -28.33 -0.60
CA GLU A 370 8.33 -28.46 -1.41
C GLU A 370 7.99 -28.80 -2.86
N VAL A 371 8.82 -28.32 -3.78
CA VAL A 371 8.73 -28.77 -5.17
C VAL A 371 9.27 -30.21 -5.24
N PRO A 372 8.47 -31.21 -5.69
CA PRO A 372 8.96 -32.57 -5.82
C PRO A 372 10.11 -32.64 -6.84
N SER A 373 11.16 -33.40 -6.52
CA SER A 373 12.40 -33.44 -7.30
C SER A 373 12.24 -33.96 -8.74
N ASP A 374 11.16 -34.68 -9.01
CA ASP A 374 10.81 -35.30 -10.29
C ASP A 374 9.78 -34.51 -11.09
N THR A 375 9.34 -33.35 -10.60
CA THR A 375 8.30 -32.54 -11.22
C THR A 375 8.89 -31.32 -11.91
N THR A 376 8.47 -31.06 -13.15
CA THR A 376 8.74 -29.80 -13.86
C THR A 376 7.51 -28.91 -13.78
N LEU A 377 7.65 -27.72 -13.19
CA LEU A 377 6.58 -26.73 -13.06
C LEU A 377 6.85 -25.52 -13.95
N THR A 378 5.79 -24.93 -14.50
CA THR A 378 5.88 -23.65 -15.18
C THR A 378 6.10 -22.55 -14.15
N MET A 379 7.22 -21.83 -14.29
CA MET A 379 7.54 -20.70 -13.42
C MET A 379 6.87 -19.43 -13.93
N ALA A 380 6.13 -18.74 -13.07
CA ALA A 380 5.53 -17.46 -13.41
C ALA A 380 6.60 -16.41 -13.72
N ALA A 381 6.31 -15.52 -14.68
CA ALA A 381 7.22 -14.44 -15.06
C ALA A 381 7.49 -13.48 -13.89
N ILE A 382 8.74 -13.01 -13.80
CA ILE A 382 9.17 -12.06 -12.79
C ILE A 382 8.44 -10.73 -13.01
N GLY A 383 7.74 -10.24 -11.99
CA GLY A 383 7.02 -8.96 -12.01
C GLY A 383 5.51 -9.03 -12.25
N LEU A 384 4.94 -10.23 -12.41
CA LEU A 384 3.48 -10.41 -12.38
C LEU A 384 2.98 -10.26 -10.94
N ASP A 385 2.44 -9.10 -10.56
CA ASP A 385 1.84 -8.84 -9.24
C ASP A 385 0.30 -8.88 -9.29
N ASP A 386 -0.36 -8.58 -8.17
CA ASP A 386 -1.84 -8.60 -8.03
C ASP A 386 -2.55 -7.61 -8.98
N THR A 387 -1.82 -6.72 -9.68
CA THR A 387 -2.39 -5.83 -10.71
C THR A 387 -2.37 -6.44 -12.12
N ALA A 388 -1.49 -7.42 -12.35
CA ALA A 388 -1.26 -8.04 -13.66
C ALA A 388 -1.73 -9.50 -13.74
N ALA A 389 -1.94 -10.15 -12.59
CA ALA A 389 -2.39 -11.53 -12.50
C ALA A 389 -3.21 -11.73 -11.21
N PHE A 390 -4.12 -12.70 -11.22
CA PHE A 390 -4.73 -13.19 -9.99
C PHE A 390 -3.78 -14.17 -9.32
N ILE A 391 -3.39 -13.89 -8.07
CA ILE A 391 -2.43 -14.67 -7.30
C ILE A 391 -3.17 -15.47 -6.23
N LYS A 392 -3.31 -16.78 -6.45
CA LYS A 392 -3.85 -17.70 -5.45
C LYS A 392 -2.73 -18.16 -4.51
N ARG A 393 -2.92 -17.96 -3.21
CA ARG A 393 -1.99 -18.34 -2.14
C ARG A 393 -2.60 -19.49 -1.31
N PRO A 394 -1.80 -20.25 -0.54
CA PRO A 394 -2.31 -21.31 0.31
C PRO A 394 -3.34 -20.77 1.31
N GLY A 395 -4.36 -21.57 1.62
CA GLY A 395 -5.34 -21.23 2.66
C GLY A 395 -4.68 -21.19 4.03
N LEU A 396 -4.66 -20.01 4.66
CA LEU A 396 -4.00 -19.79 5.96
C LEU A 396 -4.91 -20.08 7.17
N ASN A 397 -6.17 -20.44 6.94
CA ASN A 397 -7.15 -20.58 8.01
C ASN A 397 -6.92 -21.80 8.90
N CYS A 398 -6.29 -22.87 8.39
CA CYS A 398 -5.98 -24.10 9.12
C CYS A 398 -4.89 -24.95 8.41
N TYR A 399 -3.78 -24.36 7.92
CA TYR A 399 -2.68 -25.08 7.22
C TYR A 399 -3.11 -26.26 6.34
N GLU A 400 -4.14 -26.06 5.51
CA GLU A 400 -4.59 -27.10 4.58
C GLU A 400 -3.58 -27.20 3.43
N SER A 401 -2.89 -28.33 3.39
CA SER A 401 -1.89 -28.70 2.39
C SER A 401 -2.54 -29.08 1.06
N GLY A 402 -3.06 -28.09 0.33
CA GLY A 402 -3.74 -28.31 -0.96
C GLY A 402 -3.11 -27.60 -2.17
N ILE A 403 -2.20 -26.63 -1.96
CA ILE A 403 -1.66 -25.85 -3.09
C ILE A 403 -0.73 -26.68 -3.98
N LEU A 404 -0.08 -27.74 -3.47
CA LEU A 404 0.77 -28.61 -4.27
C LEU A 404 -0.08 -29.39 -5.27
N GLU A 405 -1.09 -30.08 -4.76
CA GLU A 405 -2.04 -30.87 -5.55
C GLU A 405 -2.69 -30.00 -6.60
N GLU A 406 -3.18 -28.82 -6.22
CA GLU A 406 -3.78 -27.88 -7.16
C GLU A 406 -2.76 -27.41 -8.20
N THR A 407 -1.52 -27.08 -7.80
CA THR A 407 -0.46 -26.67 -8.75
C THR A 407 -0.20 -27.76 -9.79
N LEU A 408 -0.10 -29.03 -9.37
CA LEU A 408 0.11 -30.15 -10.27
C LEU A 408 -1.08 -30.36 -11.22
N ILE A 409 -2.30 -30.22 -10.71
CA ILE A 409 -3.53 -30.34 -11.49
C ILE A 409 -3.63 -29.23 -12.53
N VAL A 410 -3.42 -27.97 -12.15
CA VAL A 410 -3.50 -26.86 -13.10
C VAL A 410 -2.35 -26.87 -14.11
N GLU A 411 -1.17 -27.38 -13.73
CA GLU A 411 -0.07 -27.65 -14.66
C GLU A 411 -0.50 -28.67 -15.73
N GLN A 412 -1.12 -29.78 -15.33
CA GLN A 412 -1.67 -30.78 -16.26
C GLN A 412 -2.78 -30.18 -17.15
N ILE A 413 -3.74 -29.46 -16.57
CA ILE A 413 -4.83 -28.82 -17.30
C ILE A 413 -4.29 -27.80 -18.32
N SER A 414 -3.26 -27.03 -17.96
CA SER A 414 -2.70 -25.98 -18.82
C SER A 414 -2.14 -26.48 -20.15
N GLN A 415 -1.83 -27.78 -20.24
CA GLN A 415 -1.42 -28.43 -21.49
C GLN A 415 -2.55 -28.52 -22.52
N THR A 416 -3.80 -28.43 -22.06
CA THR A 416 -5.01 -28.44 -22.89
C THR A 416 -5.73 -27.10 -22.74
N GLN A 417 -5.43 -26.16 -23.64
CA GLN A 417 -6.08 -24.84 -23.60
C GLN A 417 -7.58 -24.97 -23.86
N HIS A 418 -8.39 -24.43 -22.95
CA HIS A 418 -9.85 -24.35 -23.10
C HIS A 418 -10.34 -22.93 -22.75
N PRO A 419 -11.22 -22.31 -23.55
CA PRO A 419 -11.63 -20.91 -23.36
C PRO A 419 -12.39 -20.66 -22.05
N ASN A 420 -13.06 -21.70 -21.52
CA ASN A 420 -13.87 -21.66 -20.29
C ASN A 420 -13.15 -22.22 -19.05
N ILE A 421 -11.84 -22.39 -19.12
CA ILE A 421 -10.98 -22.73 -17.98
C ILE A 421 -9.98 -21.59 -17.81
N ILE A 422 -9.75 -21.17 -16.57
CA ILE A 422 -8.84 -20.06 -16.29
C ILE A 422 -7.44 -20.35 -16.83
N ARG A 423 -6.80 -19.33 -17.41
CA ARG A 423 -5.47 -19.48 -17.97
C ARG A 423 -4.41 -19.38 -16.87
N TYR A 424 -3.76 -20.50 -16.59
CA TYR A 424 -2.60 -20.59 -15.72
C TYR A 424 -1.37 -19.91 -16.34
N LEU A 425 -0.67 -19.10 -15.55
CA LEU A 425 0.53 -18.34 -15.92
C LEU A 425 1.83 -18.95 -15.36
N GLY A 426 1.71 -19.97 -14.50
CA GLY A 426 2.83 -20.52 -13.74
C GLY A 426 2.64 -20.35 -12.23
N CYS A 427 3.51 -21.00 -11.47
CA CYS A 427 3.59 -20.86 -10.02
C CYS A 427 4.80 -20.01 -9.61
N ARG A 428 4.79 -19.50 -8.38
CA ARG A 428 5.97 -18.94 -7.74
C ARG A 428 6.61 -19.97 -6.84
N VAL A 429 7.93 -20.05 -6.93
CA VAL A 429 8.76 -20.87 -6.07
C VAL A 429 9.75 -19.96 -5.37
N ARG A 430 9.71 -19.97 -4.04
CA ARG A 430 10.67 -19.27 -3.18
C ARG A 430 11.25 -20.28 -2.21
N ARG A 431 12.58 -20.22 -2.00
CA ARG A 431 13.27 -21.08 -1.04
C ARG A 431 12.97 -22.58 -1.26
N GLY A 432 12.82 -22.99 -2.53
CA GLY A 432 12.52 -24.37 -2.93
C GLY A 432 11.07 -24.82 -2.72
N ARG A 433 10.17 -23.91 -2.35
CA ARG A 433 8.76 -24.21 -2.01
C ARG A 433 7.79 -23.40 -2.86
N ILE A 434 6.63 -23.96 -3.15
CA ILE A 434 5.57 -23.33 -3.95
C ILE A 434 4.81 -22.34 -3.07
N THR A 435 4.89 -21.04 -3.40
CA THR A 435 4.26 -19.98 -2.58
C THR A 435 2.93 -19.49 -3.12
N SER A 436 2.70 -19.62 -4.43
CA SER A 436 1.45 -19.17 -5.06
C SER A 436 1.26 -19.72 -6.48
N ILE A 437 0.03 -19.73 -6.95
CA ILE A 437 -0.38 -20.03 -8.32
C ILE A 437 -0.88 -18.74 -8.99
N LEU A 438 -0.46 -18.47 -10.22
CA LEU A 438 -0.81 -17.25 -10.94
C LEU A 438 -1.72 -17.55 -12.12
N TYR A 439 -2.73 -16.72 -12.31
CA TYR A 439 -3.72 -16.86 -13.36
C TYR A 439 -4.01 -15.54 -14.07
N ILE A 440 -4.47 -15.61 -15.32
CA ILE A 440 -5.08 -14.46 -16.00
C ILE A 440 -6.53 -14.32 -15.50
N CYS A 441 -6.84 -13.16 -14.92
CA CYS A 441 -8.19 -12.82 -14.46
C CYS A 441 -8.68 -11.57 -15.19
N GLU A 442 -9.74 -11.74 -15.97
CA GLU A 442 -10.35 -10.69 -16.81
C GLU A 442 -11.87 -10.68 -16.54
N PRO A 443 -12.31 -10.28 -15.33
CA PRO A 443 -13.72 -10.30 -14.97
C PRO A 443 -14.47 -9.18 -15.71
N GLY A 444 -15.71 -9.45 -16.08
CA GLY A 444 -16.61 -8.47 -16.68
C GLY A 444 -18.04 -9.01 -16.72
N PHE A 445 -19.03 -8.15 -16.88
CA PHE A 445 -20.42 -8.60 -16.95
C PHE A 445 -21.28 -7.57 -17.70
N ALA A 446 -21.78 -7.93 -18.89
CA ALA A 446 -22.69 -7.08 -19.65
C ALA A 446 -24.08 -7.71 -19.81
N SER A 447 -24.15 -8.96 -20.27
CA SER A 447 -25.38 -9.74 -20.35
C SER A 447 -25.06 -11.22 -20.39
N LEU A 448 -26.01 -12.07 -19.99
CA LEU A 448 -25.80 -13.51 -19.84
C LEU A 448 -26.90 -14.27 -20.58
N ASP A 449 -26.48 -15.05 -21.58
CA ASP A 449 -27.30 -16.07 -22.23
C ASP A 449 -27.17 -17.37 -21.44
N LYS A 450 -28.22 -17.72 -20.68
CA LYS A 450 -28.18 -18.80 -19.68
C LYS A 450 -27.88 -20.16 -20.31
N ASP A 451 -28.45 -20.45 -21.47
CA ASP A 451 -28.24 -21.73 -22.14
C ASP A 451 -26.80 -21.84 -22.64
N LYS A 452 -26.28 -20.80 -23.28
CA LYS A 452 -24.87 -20.76 -23.71
C LYS A 452 -23.90 -20.80 -22.54
N PHE A 453 -24.25 -20.16 -21.43
CA PHE A 453 -23.45 -20.18 -20.21
C PHE A 453 -23.30 -21.60 -19.67
N VAL A 454 -24.41 -22.31 -19.51
CA VAL A 454 -24.41 -23.69 -19.00
C VAL A 454 -23.74 -24.64 -20.00
N GLU A 455 -23.94 -24.45 -21.31
CA GLU A 455 -23.26 -25.22 -22.36
C GLU A 455 -21.74 -25.03 -22.32
N ALA A 456 -21.27 -23.79 -22.21
CA ALA A 456 -19.86 -23.44 -22.13
C ALA A 456 -19.19 -24.03 -20.87
N LEU A 457 -19.88 -24.01 -19.72
CA LEU A 457 -19.42 -24.72 -18.53
C LEU A 457 -19.38 -26.24 -18.76
N GLY A 458 -20.40 -26.81 -19.41
CA GLY A 458 -20.41 -28.23 -19.77
C GLY A 458 -19.21 -28.62 -20.63
N SER A 459 -18.79 -27.77 -21.58
CA SER A 459 -17.58 -27.98 -22.38
C SER A 459 -16.31 -27.98 -21.53
N ALA A 460 -16.20 -27.05 -20.55
CA ALA A 460 -15.08 -27.02 -19.62
C ALA A 460 -14.99 -28.30 -18.78
N VAL A 461 -16.13 -28.76 -18.24
CA VAL A 461 -16.21 -29.99 -17.45
C VAL A 461 -15.84 -31.22 -18.30
N ALA A 462 -16.36 -31.30 -19.53
CA ALA A 462 -16.00 -32.38 -20.45
C ALA A 462 -14.48 -32.38 -20.77
N CYS A 463 -13.87 -31.20 -20.90
CA CYS A 463 -12.43 -31.07 -21.05
C CYS A 463 -11.69 -31.66 -19.85
N LEU A 464 -12.08 -31.34 -18.61
CA LEU A 464 -11.50 -31.95 -17.40
C LEU A 464 -11.68 -33.48 -17.39
N HIS A 465 -12.87 -33.96 -17.72
CA HIS A 465 -13.17 -35.39 -17.75
C HIS A 465 -12.33 -36.14 -18.78
N SER A 466 -12.04 -35.50 -19.93
CA SER A 466 -11.16 -36.07 -20.97
C SER A 466 -9.71 -36.25 -20.50
N LEU A 467 -9.29 -35.48 -19.49
CA LEU A 467 -7.99 -35.58 -18.84
C LEU A 467 -7.99 -36.60 -17.68
N GLY A 468 -9.12 -37.26 -17.44
CA GLY A 468 -9.29 -38.17 -16.31
C GLY A 468 -9.48 -37.44 -14.97
N LEU A 469 -9.90 -36.17 -14.99
CA LEU A 469 -10.09 -35.34 -13.81
C LEU A 469 -11.58 -35.05 -13.59
N ALA A 470 -12.02 -34.97 -12.33
CA ALA A 470 -13.30 -34.34 -11.97
C ALA A 470 -13.03 -33.07 -11.17
N HIS A 471 -13.87 -32.05 -11.30
CA HIS A 471 -13.72 -30.77 -10.58
C HIS A 471 -14.19 -30.88 -9.12
N ASN A 472 -15.25 -31.65 -8.87
CA ASN A 472 -15.85 -31.97 -7.58
C ASN A 472 -16.43 -30.78 -6.77
N ASP A 473 -16.35 -29.55 -7.27
CA ASP A 473 -16.83 -28.35 -6.56
C ASP A 473 -17.24 -27.22 -7.51
N ILE A 474 -18.14 -27.53 -8.44
CA ILE A 474 -18.65 -26.53 -9.39
C ILE A 474 -19.78 -25.76 -8.71
N ASN A 475 -19.58 -24.46 -8.50
CA ASN A 475 -20.55 -23.55 -7.91
C ASN A 475 -20.29 -22.10 -8.39
N PRO A 476 -21.21 -21.15 -8.19
CA PRO A 476 -21.07 -19.77 -8.68
C PRO A 476 -19.85 -19.02 -8.15
N HIS A 477 -19.34 -19.37 -6.96
CA HIS A 477 -18.14 -18.73 -6.41
C HIS A 477 -16.87 -19.17 -7.13
N ASN A 478 -16.89 -20.35 -7.77
CA ASN A 478 -15.77 -20.92 -8.51
C ASN A 478 -15.86 -20.62 -10.02
N ILE A 479 -16.73 -19.68 -10.43
CA ILE A 479 -16.93 -19.27 -11.83
C ILE A 479 -16.75 -17.76 -11.96
N MET A 480 -15.77 -17.35 -12.76
CA MET A 480 -15.65 -15.98 -13.23
C MET A 480 -16.50 -15.80 -14.49
N VAL A 481 -17.13 -14.65 -14.63
CA VAL A 481 -17.81 -14.24 -15.85
C VAL A 481 -16.98 -13.16 -16.54
N ARG A 482 -16.81 -13.28 -17.86
CA ARG A 482 -16.20 -12.25 -18.72
C ARG A 482 -17.24 -11.26 -19.22
N GLU A 483 -16.78 -10.12 -19.73
CA GLU A 483 -17.64 -9.05 -20.23
C GLU A 483 -18.69 -9.52 -21.26
N ASP A 484 -18.32 -10.47 -22.11
CA ASP A 484 -19.19 -11.09 -23.12
C ASP A 484 -20.18 -12.13 -22.56
N GLY A 485 -20.23 -12.32 -21.24
CA GLY A 485 -21.07 -13.30 -20.56
C GLY A 485 -20.49 -14.71 -20.53
N THR A 486 -19.27 -14.92 -21.04
CA THR A 486 -18.63 -16.24 -21.07
C THR A 486 -18.20 -16.69 -19.67
N PRO A 487 -18.56 -17.91 -19.22
CA PRO A 487 -18.09 -18.46 -17.96
C PRO A 487 -16.67 -19.01 -18.05
N VAL A 488 -15.93 -18.89 -16.97
CA VAL A 488 -14.58 -19.44 -16.81
C VAL A 488 -14.48 -20.08 -15.43
N LEU A 489 -14.12 -21.36 -15.36
CA LEU A 489 -13.81 -22.05 -14.09
C LEU A 489 -12.48 -21.54 -13.54
N ILE A 490 -12.45 -21.12 -12.27
CA ILE A 490 -11.31 -20.40 -11.67
C ILE A 490 -10.68 -21.05 -10.44
N ASP A 491 -11.32 -22.05 -9.82
CA ASP A 491 -10.82 -22.71 -8.61
C ASP A 491 -10.71 -24.22 -8.83
N PHE A 492 -9.52 -24.79 -8.66
CA PHE A 492 -9.24 -26.21 -8.89
C PHE A 492 -8.82 -26.94 -7.61
N GLY A 493 -9.02 -26.35 -6.42
CA GLY A 493 -8.58 -26.94 -5.15
C GLY A 493 -9.20 -28.32 -4.86
N SER A 494 -10.43 -28.55 -5.31
CA SER A 494 -11.14 -29.84 -5.18
C SER A 494 -10.98 -30.75 -6.40
N CYS A 495 -10.30 -30.28 -7.44
CA CYS A 495 -10.13 -31.03 -8.67
C CYS A 495 -9.14 -32.18 -8.45
N GLN A 496 -9.55 -33.39 -8.83
CA GLN A 496 -8.79 -34.61 -8.54
C GLN A 496 -8.91 -35.61 -9.69
N PRO A 497 -7.88 -36.45 -9.93
CA PRO A 497 -8.00 -37.58 -10.84
C PRO A 497 -9.14 -38.50 -10.43
N PHE A 498 -9.78 -39.16 -11.40
CA PHE A 498 -10.81 -40.14 -11.12
C PHE A 498 -10.30 -41.21 -10.15
N ASP A 499 -11.20 -41.61 -9.24
CA ASP A 499 -10.97 -42.52 -8.12
C ASP A 499 -9.97 -42.00 -7.06
N GLY A 500 -9.44 -40.78 -7.23
CA GLY A 500 -8.68 -40.08 -6.22
C GLY A 500 -9.51 -39.78 -4.97
N ARG A 501 -8.90 -39.85 -3.79
CA ARG A 501 -9.57 -39.55 -2.52
C ARG A 501 -9.70 -38.04 -2.34
N LEU A 502 -10.87 -37.58 -1.97
CA LEU A 502 -11.13 -36.16 -1.71
C LEU A 502 -10.82 -35.79 -0.26
N GLN A 503 -10.19 -34.63 -0.09
CA GLN A 503 -9.89 -34.07 1.23
C GLN A 503 -11.09 -33.32 1.82
N SER A 504 -11.89 -32.67 0.97
CA SER A 504 -13.10 -31.95 1.31
C SER A 504 -14.26 -32.41 0.42
N LEU A 505 -15.49 -32.25 0.92
CA LEU A 505 -16.70 -32.40 0.11
C LEU A 505 -16.88 -31.13 -0.73
N GLY A 506 -17.55 -31.24 -1.89
CA GLY A 506 -17.97 -30.07 -2.65
C GLY A 506 -18.82 -29.10 -1.79
N THR A 507 -19.08 -27.90 -2.30
CA THR A 507 -19.83 -26.87 -1.57
C THR A 507 -21.24 -27.37 -1.25
N PRO A 508 -21.70 -27.32 0.02
CA PRO A 508 -23.04 -27.78 0.40
C PRO A 508 -24.15 -27.19 -0.47
N GLY A 509 -25.01 -28.06 -0.96
CA GLY A 509 -26.07 -27.72 -1.90
C GLY A 509 -25.64 -27.77 -3.37
N TRP A 510 -24.36 -27.75 -3.71
CA TRP A 510 -23.89 -27.82 -5.11
C TRP A 510 -23.56 -29.23 -5.60
N TYR A 511 -23.89 -30.25 -4.80
CA TYR A 511 -23.79 -31.66 -5.13
C TYR A 511 -25.06 -32.44 -4.72
N GLU A 512 -25.28 -33.61 -5.33
CA GLU A 512 -26.49 -34.43 -5.13
C GLU A 512 -26.37 -35.38 -3.93
N GLU A 513 -25.23 -36.03 -3.77
CA GLU A 513 -24.95 -37.00 -2.69
C GLU A 513 -23.56 -36.75 -2.10
N ILE A 514 -23.34 -37.16 -0.85
CA ILE A 514 -22.01 -37.08 -0.23
C ILE A 514 -21.11 -38.15 -0.88
N PHE A 515 -19.92 -37.74 -1.32
CA PHE A 515 -18.95 -38.61 -1.96
C PHE A 515 -17.55 -38.40 -1.36
N PHE A 516 -16.71 -39.43 -1.40
CA PHE A 516 -15.34 -39.39 -0.83
C PHE A 516 -14.24 -39.66 -1.86
N THR A 517 -14.65 -39.98 -3.09
CA THR A 517 -13.76 -40.21 -4.24
C THR A 517 -14.14 -39.27 -5.37
N SER A 518 -13.19 -38.92 -6.21
CA SER A 518 -13.39 -38.08 -7.38
C SER A 518 -13.97 -38.91 -8.52
N GLN A 519 -15.11 -38.49 -9.10
CA GLN A 519 -15.74 -39.18 -10.24
C GLN A 519 -16.47 -38.18 -11.12
N ALA A 520 -16.49 -38.43 -12.43
CA ALA A 520 -17.19 -37.60 -13.41
C ALA A 520 -18.66 -37.31 -13.04
N LYS A 521 -19.35 -38.27 -12.40
CA LYS A 521 -20.74 -38.12 -11.99
C LYS A 521 -20.96 -36.99 -10.96
N HIS A 522 -19.93 -36.63 -10.18
CA HIS A 522 -20.03 -35.58 -9.16
C HIS A 522 -20.15 -34.18 -9.76
N ASP A 523 -19.67 -33.98 -10.99
CA ASP A 523 -19.79 -32.71 -11.71
C ASP A 523 -21.12 -32.57 -12.46
N ALA A 524 -21.92 -33.64 -12.57
CA ALA A 524 -23.12 -33.66 -13.42
C ALA A 524 -24.32 -32.89 -12.82
N PHE A 525 -24.35 -32.76 -11.50
CA PHE A 525 -25.44 -32.10 -10.78
C PHE A 525 -25.35 -30.58 -10.88
N ALA A 526 -24.16 -30.02 -10.67
CA ALA A 526 -23.95 -28.58 -10.55
C ALA A 526 -24.43 -27.76 -11.77
N PRO A 527 -24.18 -28.14 -13.04
CA PRO A 527 -24.68 -27.38 -14.19
C PRO A 527 -26.20 -27.25 -14.25
N LYS A 528 -26.93 -28.30 -13.82
CA LYS A 528 -28.41 -28.27 -13.75
C LYS A 528 -28.88 -27.31 -12.66
N LYS A 529 -28.29 -27.40 -11.48
CA LYS A 529 -28.60 -26.49 -10.37
C LYS A 529 -28.22 -25.05 -10.68
N LEU A 530 -27.12 -24.82 -11.38
CA LEU A 530 -26.66 -23.49 -11.74
C LEU A 530 -27.61 -22.82 -12.72
N ARG A 531 -28.21 -23.60 -13.65
CA ARG A 531 -29.30 -23.13 -14.51
C ARG A 531 -30.48 -22.61 -13.69
N GLU A 532 -30.90 -23.32 -12.65
CA GLU A 532 -31.99 -22.89 -11.75
C GLU A 532 -31.59 -21.65 -10.93
N TRP A 533 -30.37 -21.62 -10.41
CA TRP A 533 -29.84 -20.48 -9.65
C TRP A 533 -29.78 -19.20 -10.49
N LEU A 534 -29.42 -19.29 -11.77
CA LEU A 534 -29.42 -18.14 -12.70
C LEU A 534 -30.83 -17.56 -12.96
N GLU A 535 -31.91 -18.25 -12.61
CA GLU A 535 -33.28 -17.70 -12.65
C GLU A 535 -33.55 -16.74 -11.48
N LYS A 536 -32.93 -16.98 -10.32
CA LYS A 536 -33.06 -16.19 -9.10
C LYS A 536 -31.73 -16.20 -8.32
N PRO A 537 -30.73 -15.44 -8.76
CA PRO A 537 -29.48 -15.33 -8.03
C PRO A 537 -29.76 -14.66 -6.68
N GLU A 538 -29.30 -15.28 -5.59
CA GLU A 538 -29.42 -14.78 -4.21
C GLU A 538 -28.47 -13.63 -3.90
#